data_AF-A0AA35S7L8-F1
#
_entry.id   AF-A0AA35S7L8-F1
#
_cell.length_a   1.000
_cell.length_b   1.000
_cell.length_c   1.000
_cell.angle_alpha   90.00
_cell.angle_beta   90.00
_cell.angle_gamma   90.00
#
_symmetry.space_group_name_H-M   'P 1'
#
loop_
_entity.id
_entity.type
_entity.pdbx_description
1 polymer ?
#
loop_
_entity_poly.entity_id
_entity_poly.type
_entity_poly.pdbx_seq_one_letter_code
_entity_poly.pdbx_strand_id
1 'polypeptide(L)'
;SEYYTQVSRSSQASLAGLLWNLVLHQLPTPLQVSGEKHVTLFDPHHNENLYEAHIPEAILSYSPRTGHFSRQRLLESTSMVMSPVDIQDPDLVRFPRFSRAHRLECDLGPGDVLFMPAFWWHEVRSRPDLRERRNLAVNFWYEPVLTKEFPCPECRLQFNFNNRHLLGK
;
A
#
# COMPACT_ATOMS: atom_id res chain seq x y z
N SER A 1 -12.82 3.40 -18.49
CA SER A 1 -12.24 4.59 -17.87
C SER A 1 -11.01 4.15 -17.12
N GLU A 2 -9.90 4.80 -17.43
CA GLU A 2 -8.55 4.42 -17.01
C GLU A 2 -8.31 4.93 -15.59
N TYR A 3 -8.12 4.02 -14.63
CA TYR A 3 -7.54 4.38 -13.33
C TYR A 3 -6.03 4.58 -13.57
N TYR A 4 -5.67 5.77 -14.02
CA TYR A 4 -4.27 6.19 -14.10
C TYR A 4 -3.73 6.41 -12.68
N THR A 5 -2.67 5.70 -12.32
CA THR A 5 -1.71 6.19 -11.34
C THR A 5 -1.17 7.52 -11.89
N GLN A 6 -1.64 8.65 -11.34
CA GLN A 6 -1.07 9.96 -11.65
C GLN A 6 0.37 10.01 -11.14
N VAL A 7 1.33 9.68 -12.00
CA VAL A 7 2.73 10.04 -11.78
C VAL A 7 2.90 11.49 -12.23
N SER A 8 2.63 12.43 -11.32
CA SER A 8 2.83 13.85 -11.60
C SER A 8 4.33 14.18 -11.65
N ARG A 9 4.72 15.12 -12.54
CA ARG A 9 6.10 15.53 -12.81
C ARG A 9 6.79 16.33 -11.68
N SER A 10 6.25 16.36 -10.47
CA SER A 10 6.95 16.89 -9.30
C SER A 10 7.67 15.77 -8.56
N SER A 11 8.81 16.07 -7.94
CA SER A 11 9.73 15.17 -7.24
C SER A 11 9.18 14.44 -5.99
N GLN A 12 7.88 14.13 -5.98
CA GLN A 12 7.21 13.31 -4.98
C GLN A 12 6.52 12.17 -5.73
N ALA A 13 7.21 11.04 -5.88
CA ALA A 13 6.54 9.77 -6.15
C ALA A 13 5.82 9.37 -4.86
N SER A 14 4.67 9.99 -4.59
CA SER A 14 3.69 9.43 -3.68
C SER A 14 3.11 8.21 -4.40
N LEU A 15 3.38 7.01 -3.89
CA LEU A 15 2.59 5.81 -4.21
C LEU A 15 1.21 5.94 -3.54
N ALA A 16 0.52 7.07 -3.80
CA ALA A 16 -0.81 7.34 -3.28
C ALA A 16 -1.78 6.32 -3.86
N GLY A 17 -2.54 5.67 -2.98
CA GLY A 17 -3.74 4.92 -3.37
C GLY A 17 -3.62 3.39 -3.38
N LEU A 18 -2.48 2.80 -2.99
CA LEU A 18 -2.41 1.36 -2.72
C LEU A 18 -1.92 1.15 -1.29
N LEU A 19 -2.78 0.58 -0.43
CA LEU A 19 -2.32 0.01 0.83
C LEU A 19 -1.36 -1.12 0.49
N TRP A 20 -0.08 -0.91 0.75
CA TRP A 20 0.95 -1.91 0.49
C TRP A 20 0.92 -2.91 1.64
N ASN A 21 0.71 -4.17 1.30
CA ASN A 21 1.12 -5.27 2.18
C ASN A 21 2.52 -5.70 1.75
N LEU A 22 3.48 -4.79 1.91
CA LEU A 22 4.89 -5.17 1.73
C LEU A 22 5.29 -5.96 2.97
N VAL A 23 5.36 -7.27 2.73
CA VAL A 23 5.81 -8.32 3.65
C VAL A 23 4.80 -8.60 4.75
N LEU A 24 3.81 -9.43 4.41
CA LEU A 24 2.95 -10.19 5.32
C LEU A 24 3.70 -10.93 6.45
N HIS A 25 5.03 -10.86 6.54
CA HIS A 25 5.87 -11.61 7.47
C HIS A 25 6.95 -10.77 8.14
N GLN A 26 6.88 -9.45 8.15
CA GLN A 26 7.91 -8.66 8.84
C GLN A 26 7.32 -7.51 9.65
N LEU A 27 8.03 -7.14 10.72
CA LEU A 27 7.71 -6.05 11.65
C LEU A 27 8.48 -4.78 11.25
N PRO A 28 7.93 -3.87 10.42
CA PRO A 28 8.63 -2.65 10.08
C PRO A 28 8.69 -1.73 11.29
N THR A 29 9.91 -1.33 11.64
CA THR A 29 10.15 -0.33 12.66
C THR A 29 10.83 0.88 12.01
N PRO A 30 10.07 1.79 11.36
CA PRO A 30 10.65 2.98 10.73
C PRO A 30 11.16 3.96 11.78
N LEU A 31 12.44 4.29 11.70
CA LEU A 31 13.10 5.43 12.33
C LEU A 31 13.19 6.55 11.30
N GLN A 32 12.58 7.69 11.59
CA GLN A 32 12.62 8.86 10.74
C GLN A 32 13.90 9.66 11.00
N VAL A 33 14.67 9.98 9.96
CA VAL A 33 15.99 10.65 10.08
C VAL A 33 15.95 12.10 9.61
N SER A 34 15.26 12.39 8.49
CA SER A 34 15.10 13.75 7.96
C SER A 34 13.79 13.87 7.19
N GLY A 35 13.12 15.02 7.29
CA GLY A 35 11.75 15.22 6.80
C GLY A 35 10.70 14.53 7.68
N GLU A 36 9.47 14.42 7.17
CA GLU A 36 8.33 13.88 7.91
C GLU A 36 7.76 12.62 7.24
N LYS A 37 7.19 11.73 8.03
CA LYS A 37 6.47 10.55 7.55
C LYS A 37 5.10 10.45 8.23
N HIS A 38 4.04 10.50 7.44
CA HIS A 38 2.69 10.23 7.90
C HIS A 38 2.35 8.77 7.60
N VAL A 39 1.93 8.02 8.61
CA VAL A 39 1.56 6.61 8.51
C VAL A 39 0.09 6.46 8.88
N THR A 40 -0.70 5.91 7.95
CA THR A 40 -2.07 5.48 8.21
C THR A 40 -2.08 3.98 8.38
N LEU A 41 -2.67 3.48 9.47
CA LEU A 41 -2.65 2.09 9.91
C LEU A 41 -4.08 1.54 10.02
N PHE A 42 -4.26 0.27 9.67
CA PHE A 42 -5.49 -0.47 9.97
C PHE A 42 -5.15 -1.83 10.58
N ASP A 43 -5.94 -2.19 11.58
CA ASP A 43 -5.84 -3.47 12.26
C ASP A 43 -6.19 -4.64 11.29
N PRO A 44 -5.50 -5.79 11.37
CA PRO A 44 -5.78 -6.97 10.54
C PRO A 44 -7.22 -7.50 10.64
N HIS A 45 -7.99 -7.18 11.68
CA HIS A 45 -9.42 -7.50 11.76
C HIS A 45 -10.26 -6.74 10.72
N HIS A 46 -9.71 -5.71 10.07
CA HIS A 46 -10.36 -4.97 8.99
C HIS A 46 -10.12 -5.52 7.58
N ASN A 47 -9.47 -6.68 7.38
CA ASN A 47 -9.18 -7.26 6.05
C ASN A 47 -10.40 -7.23 5.09
N GLU A 48 -11.58 -7.65 5.57
CA GLU A 48 -12.79 -7.65 4.75
C GLU A 48 -13.31 -6.25 4.42
N ASN A 49 -13.14 -5.30 5.33
CA ASN A 49 -13.55 -3.91 5.14
C ASN A 49 -12.58 -3.18 4.20
N LEU A 50 -11.35 -3.64 4.13
CA LEU A 50 -10.29 -3.16 3.23
C LEU A 50 -10.30 -3.86 1.87
N TYR A 51 -11.23 -4.81 1.64
CA TYR A 51 -11.32 -5.56 0.39
C TYR A 51 -9.99 -6.25 0.03
N GLU A 52 -9.40 -6.94 1.01
CA GLU A 52 -8.20 -7.78 0.85
C GLU A 52 -8.32 -8.66 -0.42
N ALA A 53 -7.42 -8.48 -1.39
CA ALA A 53 -7.48 -9.17 -2.68
C ALA A 53 -6.08 -9.41 -3.27
N HIS A 54 -5.96 -10.46 -4.10
CA HIS A 54 -4.81 -10.61 -5.00
C HIS A 54 -5.01 -9.74 -6.24
N ILE A 55 -4.10 -8.81 -6.45
CA ILE A 55 -4.11 -7.91 -7.60
C ILE A 55 -2.83 -8.18 -8.41
N PRO A 56 -2.94 -8.57 -9.70
CA PRO A 56 -1.77 -8.80 -10.53
C PRO A 56 -0.88 -7.57 -10.62
N GLU A 57 0.40 -7.75 -10.32
CA GLU A 57 1.40 -6.70 -10.40
C GLU A 57 1.71 -6.37 -11.86
N ALA A 58 1.91 -5.09 -12.15
CA ALA A 58 2.28 -4.62 -13.47
C ALA A 58 3.75 -4.20 -13.49
N ILE A 59 4.51 -4.70 -14.47
CA ILE A 59 5.81 -4.10 -14.82
C ILE A 59 5.54 -2.90 -15.72
N LEU A 60 6.03 -1.74 -15.32
CA LEU A 60 5.95 -0.50 -16.10
C LEU A 60 7.24 -0.26 -16.87
N SER A 61 7.11 0.15 -18.13
CA SER A 61 8.21 0.66 -18.95
C SER A 61 8.16 2.19 -19.00
N TYR A 62 9.31 2.83 -18.77
CA TYR A 62 9.47 4.28 -18.87
C TYR A 62 10.12 4.66 -20.21
N SER A 63 9.56 5.64 -20.90
CA SER A 63 10.12 6.21 -22.13
C SER A 63 10.72 7.59 -21.84
N PRO A 64 12.05 7.74 -21.75
CA PRO A 64 12.68 9.03 -21.46
C PRO A 64 12.40 10.10 -22.53
N ARG A 65 12.17 9.69 -23.77
CA ARG A 65 11.87 10.59 -24.90
C ARG A 65 10.51 11.26 -24.78
N THR A 66 9.52 10.52 -24.30
CA THR A 66 8.13 11.00 -24.21
C THR A 66 7.76 11.40 -22.77
N GLY A 67 8.52 10.93 -21.78
CA GLY A 67 8.22 11.13 -20.36
C GLY A 67 6.99 10.33 -19.90
N HIS A 68 6.60 9.29 -20.63
CA HIS A 68 5.43 8.46 -20.31
C HIS A 68 5.83 7.09 -19.77
N PHE A 69 5.03 6.63 -18.81
CA PHE A 69 5.00 5.24 -18.37
C PHE A 69 3.96 4.47 -19.18
N SER A 70 4.26 3.22 -19.50
CA SER A 70 3.32 2.31 -20.15
C SER A 70 3.39 0.95 -19.47
N ARG A 71 2.26 0.24 -19.40
CA ARG A 71 2.21 -1.13 -18.87
C ARG A 71 2.90 -2.07 -19.85
N GLN A 72 3.99 -2.71 -19.43
CA GLN A 72 4.72 -3.68 -20.23
C GLN A 72 4.07 -5.06 -20.15
N ARG A 73 3.87 -5.58 -18.93
CA ARG A 73 3.21 -6.88 -18.70
C ARG A 73 2.62 -6.96 -17.29
N LEU A 74 1.68 -7.87 -17.11
CA LEU A 74 1.20 -8.31 -15.79
C LEU A 74 1.99 -9.55 -15.36
N LEU A 75 2.26 -9.68 -14.06
CA LEU A 75 2.81 -10.90 -13.47
C LEU A 75 1.69 -11.93 -13.28
N GLU A 76 1.95 -13.17 -13.67
CA GLU A 76 0.97 -14.28 -13.58
C GLU A 76 0.73 -14.73 -12.13
N SER A 77 1.71 -14.52 -11.26
CA SER A 77 1.62 -14.81 -9.83
C SER A 77 2.15 -13.62 -9.04
N THR A 78 1.40 -13.26 -8.01
CA THR A 78 1.80 -12.26 -7.02
C THR A 78 1.66 -12.93 -5.65
N SER A 79 2.72 -12.88 -4.86
CA SER A 79 2.66 -13.25 -3.43
C SER A 79 2.06 -12.12 -2.59
N MET A 80 1.72 -10.99 -3.21
CA MET A 80 1.24 -9.80 -2.54
C MET A 80 -0.29 -9.77 -2.48
N VAL A 81 -0.78 -9.39 -1.31
CA VAL A 81 -2.18 -9.12 -1.04
C VAL A 81 -2.35 -7.62 -0.93
N MET A 82 -3.34 -7.05 -1.60
CA MET A 82 -3.51 -5.61 -1.75
C MET A 82 -4.96 -5.21 -1.48
N SER A 83 -5.18 -3.93 -1.21
CA SER A 83 -6.51 -3.31 -1.22
C SER A 83 -6.69 -2.52 -2.52
N PRO A 84 -7.83 -2.65 -3.21
CA PRO A 84 -8.17 -1.80 -4.35
C PRO A 84 -8.74 -0.44 -3.94
N VAL A 85 -8.86 -0.15 -2.64
CA VAL A 85 -9.48 1.08 -2.13
C VAL A 85 -8.44 2.19 -2.05
N ASP A 86 -8.73 3.33 -2.67
CA ASP A 86 -8.02 4.58 -2.38
C ASP A 86 -8.50 5.11 -1.02
N ILE A 87 -7.62 5.12 -0.02
CA ILE A 87 -8.01 5.52 1.35
C ILE A 87 -8.06 7.03 1.55
N GLN A 88 -7.55 7.81 0.60
CA GLN A 88 -7.58 9.28 0.61
C GLN A 88 -8.87 9.79 -0.02
N ASP A 89 -9.37 9.11 -1.05
CA ASP A 89 -10.65 9.40 -1.70
C ASP A 89 -11.45 8.10 -1.97
N PRO A 90 -12.07 7.50 -0.93
CA PRO A 90 -12.70 6.20 -1.06
C PRO A 90 -14.01 6.27 -1.84
N ASP A 91 -14.10 5.51 -2.95
CA ASP A 91 -15.36 5.24 -3.65
C ASP A 91 -16.25 4.31 -2.80
N LEU A 92 -17.06 4.90 -1.92
CA LEU A 92 -17.98 4.18 -1.04
C LEU A 92 -19.18 3.57 -1.77
N VAL A 93 -19.44 3.95 -3.02
CA VAL A 93 -20.46 3.29 -3.85
C VAL A 93 -19.95 1.92 -4.27
N ARG A 94 -18.68 1.84 -4.68
CA ARG A 94 -18.01 0.61 -5.10
C ARG A 94 -17.50 -0.22 -3.93
N PHE A 95 -17.03 0.43 -2.86
CA PHE A 95 -16.42 -0.19 -1.68
C PHE A 95 -17.13 0.19 -0.36
N PRO A 96 -18.45 -0.07 -0.23
CA PRO A 96 -19.24 0.40 0.92
C PRO A 96 -18.73 -0.11 2.27
N ARG A 97 -18.08 -1.28 2.33
CA ARG A 97 -17.55 -1.82 3.59
C ARG A 97 -16.39 -1.01 4.16
N PHE A 98 -15.70 -0.22 3.33
CA PHE A 98 -14.58 0.60 3.79
C PHE A 98 -15.01 1.66 4.82
N SER A 99 -16.27 2.09 4.78
CA SER A 99 -16.86 2.98 5.81
C SER A 99 -16.80 2.40 7.24
N ARG A 100 -16.58 1.08 7.38
CA ARG A 100 -16.45 0.36 8.66
C ARG A 100 -14.99 0.09 9.04
N ALA A 101 -14.03 0.49 8.22
CA ALA A 101 -12.61 0.35 8.53
C ALA A 101 -12.17 1.46 9.49
N HIS A 102 -11.57 1.10 10.61
CA HIS A 102 -11.03 2.08 11.57
C HIS A 102 -9.56 2.35 11.23
N ARG A 103 -9.27 3.62 10.96
CA ARG A 103 -7.90 4.10 10.70
C ARG A 103 -7.26 4.62 11.97
N LEU A 104 -5.97 4.36 12.13
CA LEU A 104 -5.08 5.01 13.08
C LEU A 104 -4.05 5.81 12.30
N GLU A 105 -3.73 7.02 12.75
CA GLU A 105 -2.81 7.92 12.03
C GLU A 105 -1.68 8.36 12.96
N CYS A 106 -0.47 8.42 12.42
CA CYS A 106 0.73 8.78 13.14
C CYS A 106 1.66 9.60 12.25
N ASP A 107 2.09 10.76 12.74
CA ASP A 107 3.13 11.57 12.13
C ASP A 107 4.47 11.32 12.83
N LEU A 108 5.51 11.02 12.06
CA LEU A 108 6.88 10.80 12.52
C LEU A 108 7.77 11.95 12.03
N GLY A 109 8.39 12.64 12.98
CA GLY A 109 9.45 13.62 12.74
C GLY A 109 10.85 13.02 12.93
N PRO A 110 11.92 13.77 12.62
CA PRO A 110 13.29 13.31 12.82
C PRO A 110 13.55 12.85 14.27
N GLY A 111 14.04 11.62 14.42
CA GLY A 111 14.28 10.97 15.70
C GLY A 111 13.15 10.04 16.17
N ASP A 112 11.95 10.15 15.59
CA ASP A 112 10.82 9.30 15.98
C ASP A 112 10.95 7.90 15.40
N VAL A 113 10.48 6.93 16.19
CA VAL A 113 10.42 5.53 15.84
C VAL A 113 8.99 5.02 16.02
N LEU A 114 8.44 4.39 15.00
CA LEU A 114 7.18 3.68 15.10
C LEU A 114 7.44 2.18 15.18
N PHE A 115 6.93 1.52 16.21
CA PHE A 115 6.81 0.08 16.22
C PHE A 115 5.48 -0.32 15.55
N MET A 116 5.54 -0.98 14.40
CA MET A 116 4.35 -1.46 13.69
C MET A 116 4.22 -2.98 13.85
N PRO A 117 3.12 -3.47 14.46
CA PRO A 117 2.92 -4.91 14.60
C PRO A 117 2.74 -5.61 13.25
N ALA A 118 3.02 -6.91 13.22
CA ALA A 118 2.95 -7.70 12.00
C ALA A 118 1.50 -7.79 11.50
N PHE A 119 1.33 -7.93 10.18
CA PHE A 119 0.04 -8.04 9.49
C PHE A 119 -0.83 -6.78 9.46
N TRP A 120 -0.35 -5.67 10.01
CA TRP A 120 -1.06 -4.40 9.95
C TRP A 120 -1.00 -3.77 8.55
N TRP A 121 -2.14 -3.33 8.07
CA TRP A 121 -2.22 -2.57 6.83
C TRP A 121 -1.65 -1.18 7.06
N HIS A 122 -0.85 -0.70 6.11
CA HIS A 122 -0.26 0.62 6.22
C HIS A 122 -0.20 1.36 4.88
N GLU A 123 -0.49 2.66 4.92
CA GLU A 123 -0.10 3.62 3.89
C GLU A 123 0.94 4.56 4.49
N VAL A 124 1.97 4.87 3.72
CA VAL A 124 3.04 5.78 4.13
C VAL A 124 3.12 6.95 3.15
N ARG A 125 3.05 8.17 3.68
CA ARG A 125 3.25 9.41 2.93
C ARG A 125 4.46 10.13 3.49
N SER A 126 5.46 10.39 2.64
CA SER A 126 6.70 11.08 3.02
C SER A 126 6.70 12.52 2.54
N ARG A 127 7.14 13.45 3.40
CA ARG A 127 7.36 14.86 3.05
C ARG A 127 8.83 15.23 3.27
N PRO A 128 9.49 15.91 2.32
CA PRO A 128 10.88 16.32 2.50
C PRO A 128 10.98 17.45 3.52
N ASP A 129 12.10 17.50 4.25
CA ASP A 129 12.46 18.68 5.03
C ASP A 129 12.57 19.92 4.12
N LEU A 130 12.14 21.07 4.63
CA LEU A 130 12.09 22.32 3.86
C LEU A 130 13.47 22.90 3.55
N ARG A 131 14.48 22.65 4.40
CA ARG A 131 15.84 23.16 4.25
C ARG A 131 16.70 22.21 3.43
N GLU A 132 16.73 20.94 3.81
CA GLU A 132 17.57 19.91 3.19
C GLU A 132 16.97 19.36 1.88
N ARG A 133 15.67 19.59 1.65
CA ARG A 133 14.90 19.14 0.47
C ARG A 133 14.95 17.62 0.29
N ARG A 134 14.99 16.87 1.39
CA ARG A 134 15.13 15.41 1.41
C ARG A 134 14.22 14.80 2.47
N ASN A 135 13.80 13.55 2.25
CA ASN A 135 13.17 12.69 3.24
C ASN A 135 14.04 11.44 3.38
N LEU A 136 14.43 11.10 4.62
CA LEU A 136 15.26 9.94 4.92
C LEU A 136 14.69 9.20 6.12
N ALA A 137 14.57 7.89 6.00
CA ALA A 137 14.15 6.99 7.06
C ALA A 137 14.92 5.67 6.97
N VAL A 138 15.09 4.99 8.10
CA VAL A 138 15.68 3.65 8.19
C VAL A 138 14.64 2.71 8.77
N ASN A 139 14.39 1.58 8.12
CA ASN A 139 13.46 0.58 8.63
C ASN A 139 14.23 -0.65 9.10
N PHE A 140 13.96 -1.08 10.33
CA PHE A 140 14.38 -2.39 10.83
C PHE A 140 13.24 -3.37 10.62
N TRP A 141 13.56 -4.55 10.12
CA TRP A 141 12.59 -5.59 9.85
C TRP A 141 12.93 -6.84 10.64
N TYR A 142 11.96 -7.34 11.39
CA TYR A 142 12.09 -8.53 12.23
C TYR A 142 11.11 -9.61 11.78
N GLU A 143 11.51 -10.87 11.93
CA GLU A 143 10.63 -12.01 11.74
C GLU A 143 9.61 -12.07 12.90
N PRO A 144 8.29 -12.16 12.60
CA PRO A 144 7.26 -12.23 13.61
C PRO A 144 7.27 -13.60 14.28
N VAL A 145 6.87 -13.61 15.55
CA VAL A 145 6.67 -14.86 16.31
C VAL A 145 5.49 -15.67 15.77
N LEU A 146 4.50 -14.98 15.18
CA LEU A 146 3.32 -15.59 14.59
C LEU A 146 3.44 -15.66 13.07
N THR A 147 3.02 -16.77 12.49
CA THR A 147 2.85 -16.92 11.05
C THR A 147 1.38 -16.73 10.67
N LYS A 148 1.12 -16.04 9.57
CA LYS A 148 -0.21 -16.01 8.93
C LYS A 148 -0.18 -17.05 7.82
N GLU A 149 -0.94 -18.12 7.97
CA GLU A 149 -1.17 -19.07 6.89
C GLU A 149 -2.06 -18.39 5.84
N PHE A 150 -1.50 -18.14 4.65
CA PHE A 150 -2.24 -17.54 3.55
C PHE A 150 -1.99 -18.29 2.23
N PRO A 151 -3.03 -18.63 1.46
CA PRO A 151 -4.45 -18.55 1.81
C PRO A 151 -4.79 -19.52 2.95
N CYS A 152 -5.74 -19.14 3.81
CA CYS A 152 -6.29 -20.03 4.83
C CYS A 152 -6.78 -21.33 4.15
N PRO A 153 -6.27 -22.52 4.53
CA PRO A 153 -6.53 -23.76 3.81
C PRO A 153 -8.03 -24.12 3.73
N GLU A 154 -8.80 -23.78 4.77
CA GLU A 154 -10.22 -24.10 4.88
C GLU A 154 -11.15 -22.94 4.45
N CYS A 155 -10.60 -21.76 4.16
CA CYS A 155 -11.43 -20.59 3.92
C CYS A 155 -12.07 -20.61 2.54
N ARG A 156 -13.35 -20.26 2.47
CA ARG A 156 -14.09 -20.17 1.21
C ARG A 156 -13.52 -19.05 0.34
N LEU A 157 -12.85 -19.41 -0.75
CA LEU A 157 -12.42 -18.47 -1.77
C LEU A 157 -13.64 -17.78 -2.41
N GLN A 158 -13.68 -16.45 -2.35
CA GLN A 158 -14.70 -15.63 -3.00
C GLN A 158 -14.07 -14.82 -4.13
N PHE A 159 -14.51 -15.08 -5.35
CA PHE A 159 -14.06 -14.34 -6.53
C PHE A 159 -15.01 -13.18 -6.79
N ASN A 160 -14.53 -11.94 -6.61
CA ASN A 160 -15.30 -10.76 -6.97
C ASN A 160 -15.12 -10.40 -8.44
N PHE A 161 -16.01 -10.92 -9.30
CA PHE A 161 -15.96 -10.67 -10.74
C PHE A 161 -16.32 -9.24 -11.14
N ASN A 162 -16.88 -8.41 -10.26
CA ASN A 162 -17.13 -6.99 -10.57
C ASN A 162 -15.80 -6.20 -10.68
N ASN A 163 -14.75 -6.68 -10.01
CA ASN A 163 -13.39 -6.15 -10.11
C ASN A 163 -12.57 -6.77 -11.25
N ARG A 164 -13.19 -7.51 -12.17
CA ARG A 164 -12.49 -8.13 -13.31
C ARG A 164 -11.76 -7.12 -14.20
N HIS A 165 -12.20 -5.86 -14.19
CA HIS A 165 -11.48 -4.77 -14.86
C HIS A 165 -10.10 -4.46 -14.23
N LEU A 166 -9.88 -4.80 -12.95
CA LEU A 166 -8.57 -4.73 -12.29
C LEU A 166 -7.64 -5.89 -12.69
N LEU A 167 -8.18 -6.98 -13.24
CA LEU A 167 -7.43 -8.17 -13.67
C LEU A 167 -6.94 -8.10 -15.12
N GLY A 168 -7.23 -7.00 -15.83
CA GLY A 168 -6.81 -6.78 -17.22
C GLY A 168 -7.62 -7.57 -18.25
N LYS A 169 -7.76 -6.98 -19.45
CA LYS A 169 -7.94 -7.72 -20.71
C LYS A 169 -6.58 -8.18 -21.21
#